data_AF-A0A931CFJ9-F1
#
_entry.id   AF-A0A931CFJ9-F1
#
_cell.length_a   1.000
_cell.length_b   1.000
_cell.length_c   1.000
_cell.angle_alpha   90.00
_cell.angle_beta   90.00
_cell.angle_gamma   90.00
#
_symmetry.space_group_name_H-M   'P 1'
#
loop_
_entity.id
_entity.type
_entity.pdbx_description
1 polymer ?
#
loop_
_entity_poly.entity_id
_entity_poly.type
_entity_poly.pdbx_seq_one_letter_code
_entity_poly.pdbx_strand_id
1 'polypeptide(L)' 'MLPFALVGVAAFAVALLATWLAEAPDEWVEICLAGLLWGIPGTLTMVVHDRNRKRRRALTHAEFRVVE' A
#
# COMPACT_ATOMS: atom_id res chain seq x y z
N MET A 1 1.75 -2.16 9.23
CA MET A 1 2.09 -2.78 7.93
C MET A 1 1.80 -1.82 6.78
N LEU A 2 0.83 -0.92 6.99
CA LEU A 2 0.44 0.11 6.04
C LEU A 2 1.60 0.93 5.41
N PRO A 3 2.68 1.31 6.12
CA PRO A 3 3.77 2.06 5.50
C PRO A 3 4.42 1.29 4.34
N PHE A 4 4.61 -0.02 4.48
CA PHE A 4 5.21 -0.85 3.43
C PHE A 4 4.28 -0.99 2.22
N ALA A 5 2.97 -1.13 2.47
CA ALA A 5 1.99 -1.17 1.39
C ALA A 5 2.00 0.13 0.59
N LEU A 6 1.98 1.28 1.27
CA LEU A 6 2.04 2.59 0.63
C LEU A 6 3.32 2.80 -0.18
N VAL A 7 4.48 2.36 0.34
CA VAL A 7 5.75 2.43 -0.39
C VAL A 7 5.69 1.61 -1.68
N GLY A 8 5.14 0.40 -1.64
CA GLY A 8 4.99 -0.44 -2.84
C GLY A 8 4.09 0.20 -3.90
N VAL A 9 2.92 0.71 -3.48
CA VAL A 9 1.99 1.41 -4.39
C VAL A 9 2.62 2.67 -4.98
N ALA A 10 3.31 3.46 -4.16
CA ALA A 10 4.01 4.67 -4.60
C ALA A 10 5.14 4.34 -5.59
N ALA A 11 5.89 3.26 -5.36
CA ALA A 11 6.94 2.82 -6.28
C ALA A 11 6.37 2.47 -7.66
N PHE A 12 5.22 1.77 -7.72
CA PHE A 12 4.55 1.48 -8.99
C PHE A 12 4.00 2.73 -9.67
N ALA A 13 3.47 3.70 -8.93
CA ALA A 13 3.04 4.98 -9.49
C ALA A 13 4.20 5.76 -10.12
N VAL A 14 5.35 5.80 -9.43
CA VAL A 14 6.57 6.45 -9.94
C VAL A 14 7.11 5.70 -11.16
N ALA A 15 7.14 4.36 -11.11
CA ALA A 15 7.57 3.54 -12.24
C ALA A 15 6.68 3.73 -13.46
N LEU A 16 5.36 3.77 -13.27
CA LEU A 16 4.38 4.04 -14.33
C LEU A 16 4.63 5.40 -14.98
N LEU A 17 4.86 6.44 -14.17
CA LEU A 17 5.16 7.77 -14.69
C LEU A 17 6.49 7.78 -15.47
N ALA A 18 7.51 7.10 -14.95
CA ALA A 18 8.82 7.02 -15.57
C ALA A 18 8.79 6.25 -16.91
N THR A 19 8.10 5.11 -16.98
CA THR A 19 7.98 4.32 -18.21
C THR A 19 7.18 5.05 -19.27
N TRP A 20 6.12 5.77 -18.87
CA TRP A 20 5.33 6.59 -19.78
C TRP A 20 6.13 7.77 -20.36
N LEU A 21 6.90 8.48 -19.52
CA LEU A 21 7.75 9.59 -19.96
C LEU A 21 8.92 9.14 -20.85
N ALA A 22 9.40 7.92 -20.67
CA ALA A 22 10.51 7.36 -21.42
C ALA A 22 10.09 6.68 -22.73
N GLU A 23 8.80 6.73 -23.11
CA GLU A 23 8.24 6.01 -24.26
C GLU A 23 8.62 4.52 -24.25
N ALA A 24 8.60 3.91 -23.06
CA ALA A 24 8.91 2.50 -22.91
C ALA A 24 7.84 1.62 -23.60
N PRO A 25 8.17 0.36 -23.97
CA PRO A 25 7.20 -0.54 -24.58
C PRO A 25 5.92 -0.69 -23.72
N ASP A 26 4.77 -0.78 -24.38
CA ASP A 26 3.44 -0.77 -23.73
C ASP A 26 3.32 -1.83 -22.62
N GLU A 27 3.94 -3.00 -22.80
CA GLU A 27 3.98 -4.07 -21.80
C GLU A 27 4.51 -3.60 -20.43
N TRP A 28 5.50 -2.71 -20.40
CA TRP A 28 6.06 -2.19 -19.14
C TRP A 28 5.12 -1.20 -18.48
N VAL A 29 4.44 -0.37 -19.28
CA VAL A 29 3.42 0.57 -18.79
C VAL A 29 2.24 -0.22 -18.22
N GLU A 30 1.77 -1.25 -18.92
CA GLU A 30 0.70 -2.15 -18.48
C GLU A 30 1.06 -2.88 -17.18
N ILE A 31 2.28 -3.40 -17.05
CA ILE A 31 2.76 -4.04 -15.81
C ILE A 31 2.76 -3.04 -14.65
N CYS A 32 3.26 -1.81 -14.87
CA CYS A 32 3.31 -0.80 -13.81
C CYS A 32 1.89 -0.38 -13.39
N LEU A 33 0.98 -0.23 -14.35
CA LEU A 33 -0.42 0.08 -14.10
C LEU A 33 -1.12 -1.06 -13.35
N ALA A 34 -0.92 -2.31 -13.77
CA ALA A 34 -1.47 -3.48 -13.10
C ALA A 34 -0.97 -3.58 -11.65
N GLY A 35 0.33 -3.33 -11.42
CA GLY A 35 0.91 -3.29 -10.08
C GLY A 35 0.31 -2.19 -9.20
N LEU A 36 0.10 -0.99 -9.76
CA LEU A 36 -0.56 0.13 -9.08
C LEU A 36 -2.00 -0.21 -8.68
N LEU A 37 -2.78 -0.77 -9.61
CA LEU A 37 -4.18 -1.17 -9.38
C LEU A 37 -4.28 -2.31 -8.36
N TRP A 38 -3.42 -3.32 -8.47
CA TRP A 38 -3.38 -4.45 -7.53
C TRP A 38 -2.87 -4.06 -6.14
N GLY A 39 -2.15 -2.94 -6.05
CA GLY A 39 -1.74 -2.31 -4.81
C GLY A 39 -2.91 -1.82 -3.94
N ILE A 40 -4.07 -1.49 -4.54
CA ILE A 40 -5.26 -0.99 -3.85
C ILE A 40 -5.83 -2.05 -2.88
N PRO A 41 -6.22 -3.27 -3.32
CA PRO A 41 -6.72 -4.28 -2.39
C PRO A 41 -5.67 -4.66 -1.34
N GLY A 42 -4.38 -4.74 -1.71
CA GLY A 42 -3.29 -4.96 -0.75
C GLY A 42 -3.22 -3.88 0.34
N THR A 43 -3.37 -2.61 -0.02
CA THR A 43 -3.36 -1.50 0.94
C THR A 43 -4.60 -1.51 1.84
N LEU A 44 -5.79 -1.75 1.27
CA LEU A 44 -7.03 -1.84 2.02
C LEU A 44 -6.99 -2.96 3.08
N THR A 45 -6.51 -4.14 2.70
CA THR A 45 -6.35 -5.26 3.65
C THR A 45 -5.40 -4.89 4.79
N MET A 46 -4.32 -4.16 4.51
CA MET A 46 -3.38 -3.68 5.53
C MET A 46 -3.99 -2.64 6.46
N VAL A 47 -4.85 -1.75 5.97
CA VAL A 47 -5.62 -0.81 6.81
C VAL A 47 -6.50 -1.58 7.79
N VAL A 48 -7.28 -2.54 7.29
CA VAL A 48 -8.18 -3.36 8.14
C VAL A 48 -7.37 -4.19 9.14
N HIS A 49 -6.25 -4.77 8.69
CA HIS A 49 -5.34 -5.52 9.54
C HIS A 49 -4.78 -4.65 10.67
N ASP A 50 -4.27 -3.44 10.36
CA ASP A 50 -3.70 -2.53 11.36
C ASP A 50 -4.79 -2.03 12.33
N ARG A 51 -6.04 -1.81 11.88
CA ARG A 51 -7.18 -1.50 12.77
C ARG A 51 -7.48 -2.64 13.74
N ASN A 52 -7.55 -3.88 13.26
CA ASN A 52 -7.80 -5.04 14.12
C ASN A 52 -6.61 -5.32 15.07
N ARG A 53 -5.38 -5.06 14.60
CA ARG A 53 -4.17 -5.14 15.44
C ARG A 53 -4.21 -4.11 16.57
N LYS A 54 -4.60 -2.85 16.30
CA LYS A 54 -4.80 -1.82 17.33
C LYS A 54 -5.89 -2.23 18.34
N ARG A 55 -7.04 -2.74 17.86
CA ARG A 55 -8.13 -3.21 18.72
C ARG A 55 -7.69 -4.34 19.67
N ARG A 56 -6.94 -5.32 19.16
CA ARG A 56 -6.40 -6.42 19.99
C ARG A 56 -5.43 -5.93 21.05
N ARG A 57 -4.58 -4.95 20.74
CA ARG A 57 -3.65 -4.35 21.71
C ARG A 57 -4.37 -3.63 22.84
N ALA A 58 -5.46 -2.92 22.54
CA ALA A 58 -6.27 -2.26 23.56
C ALA A 58 -6.92 -3.23 24.56
N LEU A 59 -7.22 -4.47 24.13
CA LEU A 59 -7.80 -5.49 25.00
C LEU A 59 -6.76 -6.23 25.85
N THR A 60 -5.52 -6.34 25.37
CA THR A 60 -4.47 -7.12 26.03
C THR A 60 -3.47 -6.30 26.84
N HIS A 61 -3.34 -5.00 26.57
CA HIS A 61 -2.40 -4.10 27.25
C HIS A 61 -3.17 -2.93 27.84
N ALA A 62 -3.31 -2.90 29.17
CA ALA A 62 -4.09 -1.89 29.88
C ALA A 62 -3.52 -0.46 29.70
N GLU A 63 -2.21 -0.34 29.45
CA GLU A 63 -1.55 0.92 29.15
C GLU A 63 -1.71 1.41 27.70
N PHE A 64 -2.26 0.60 26.79
CA PHE A 64 -2.35 0.95 25.38
C PHE A 64 -3.46 1.99 25.13
N ARG A 65 -3.06 3.25 24.92
CA ARG A 65 -3.95 4.31 24.44
C ARG A 65 -3.83 4.47 22.93
N VAL A 66 -4.97 4.48 22.23
CA VAL A 66 -5.03 4.89 20.83
C VAL A 66 -4.99 6.42 20.82
N VAL A 67 -3.89 7.00 20.35
CA VAL A 67 -3.83 8.42 20.00
C VAL A 67 -4.32 8.52 18.56
N GLU A 68 -5.40 9.28 18.34
CA GLU A 68 -5.97 9.57 17.02
C GLU A 68 -5.12 10.58 16.25
#